data_AF-A0A252CYC8-F1
#
_entry.id   AF-A0A252CYC8-F1
#
_cell.length_a   1.000
_cell.length_b   1.000
_cell.length_c   1.000
_cell.angle_alpha   90.00
_cell.angle_beta   90.00
_cell.angle_gamma   90.00
#
_symmetry.space_group_name_H-M   'P 1'
#
loop_
_entity.id
_entity.type
_entity.pdbx_description
1 polymer ?
#
loop_
_entity_poly.entity_id
_entity_poly.type
_entity_poly.pdbx_seq_one_letter_code
_entity_poly.pdbx_strand_id
1 'polypeptide(L)' 'MSPLQYSIFSGVKTSGGVVSYPSNKLYEEVAFIAYHFHWSQNDILNLEHKTRQRWVTEINKINEKLL' A
#
# COMPACT_ATOMS: atom_id res chain seq x y z
N MET A 1 -6.29 18.24 12.71
CA MET A 1 -6.84 16.98 12.17
C MET A 1 -5.68 15.99 12.13
N SER A 2 -5.78 14.90 12.87
CA SER A 2 -4.65 14.06 13.28
C SER A 2 -3.89 13.42 12.11
N PRO A 3 -2.57 13.24 12.19
CA PRO A 3 -1.83 12.49 11.19
C PRO A 3 -2.27 11.03 11.29
N LEU A 4 -2.98 10.53 10.28
CA LEU A 4 -3.14 9.09 10.10
C LEU A 4 -1.78 8.55 9.63
N GLN A 5 -0.86 8.36 10.58
CA GLN A 5 0.32 7.53 10.38
C GLN A 5 -0.16 6.09 10.18
N TYR A 6 -0.51 5.76 8.94
CA TYR A 6 -0.87 4.41 8.55
C TYR A 6 0.40 3.56 8.60
N SER A 7 0.68 3.01 9.78
CA SER A 7 1.70 2.00 10.05
C SER A 7 1.28 0.62 9.49
N ILE A 8 0.72 0.61 8.27
CA ILE A 8 0.15 -0.57 7.61
C ILE A 8 1.28 -1.45 7.03
N PHE A 9 2.46 -0.88 6.74
CA PHE A 9 3.46 -1.57 5.94
C PHE A 9 4.64 -2.18 6.73
N SER A 10 4.74 -1.94 8.04
CA SER A 10 5.81 -2.47 8.90
C SER A 10 5.32 -3.61 9.79
N GLY A 11 5.38 -4.85 9.32
CA GLY A 11 5.01 -5.99 10.15
C GLY A 11 4.98 -7.34 9.45
N VAL A 12 6.06 -7.72 8.76
CA VAL A 12 6.20 -9.12 8.35
C VAL A 12 6.64 -9.94 9.57
N LYS A 13 5.71 -10.62 10.24
CA LYS A 13 6.03 -11.76 11.12
C LYS A 13 6.04 -13.02 10.25
N THR A 14 7.22 -13.46 9.83
CA THR A 14 7.40 -14.77 9.18
C THR A 14 7.40 -15.87 10.25
N SER A 15 6.31 -16.65 10.34
CA SER A 15 6.34 -17.99 10.92
C SER A 15 6.35 -18.99 9.77
N GLY A 16 7.35 -19.87 9.75
CA GLY A 16 7.77 -20.70 8.60
C GLY A 16 6.65 -21.39 7.82
N GLY A 17 6.82 -21.36 6.49
CA GLY A 17 5.92 -21.95 5.49
C GLY A 17 5.86 -20.99 4.30
N VAL A 18 6.10 -21.49 3.09
CA VAL A 18 6.09 -20.80 1.77
C VAL A 18 5.65 -19.33 1.85
N VAL A 19 6.55 -18.39 1.52
CA VAL A 19 6.29 -16.94 1.50
C VAL A 19 5.25 -16.60 0.42
N SER A 20 4.00 -16.94 0.67
CA SER A 20 2.86 -16.37 -0.02
C SER A 20 2.76 -14.94 0.48
N TYR A 21 2.80 -14.01 -0.47
CA TYR A 21 2.44 -12.63 -0.20
C TYR A 21 1.10 -12.66 0.56
N PRO A 22 1.02 -12.17 1.81
CA PRO A 22 -0.23 -12.24 2.55
C PRO A 22 -1.24 -11.44 1.73
N SER A 23 -2.23 -12.13 1.17
CA SER A 23 -3.21 -11.59 0.23
C SER A 23 -3.84 -10.30 0.76
N ASN A 24 -4.01 -10.22 2.08
CA ASN A 24 -4.51 -9.04 2.79
C ASN A 24 -3.66 -7.77 2.52
N LYS A 25 -2.33 -7.87 2.50
CA LYS A 25 -1.44 -6.71 2.27
C LYS A 25 -1.58 -6.16 0.84
N LEU A 26 -1.79 -7.03 -0.14
CA LEU A 26 -2.01 -6.63 -1.52
C LEU A 26 -3.34 -5.89 -1.68
N TYR A 27 -4.41 -6.37 -1.04
CA TYR A 27 -5.68 -5.66 -1.05
C TYR A 27 -5.61 -4.30 -0.35
N GLU A 28 -4.86 -4.19 0.75
CA GLU A 28 -4.63 -2.93 1.45
C GLU A 28 -3.87 -1.91 0.59
N GLU A 29 -2.78 -2.32 -0.08
CA GLU A 29 -2.04 -1.46 -1.03
C GLU A 29 -2.95 -0.96 -2.15
N VAL A 30 -3.75 -1.86 -2.72
CA VAL A 30 -4.64 -1.54 -3.84
C VAL A 30 -5.75 -0.60 -3.39
N ALA A 31 -6.37 -0.84 -2.24
CA ALA A 31 -7.39 0.04 -1.69
C ALA A 31 -6.83 1.43 -1.38
N PHE A 32 -5.60 1.51 -0.83
CA PHE A 32 -4.94 2.77 -0.54
C PHE A 32 -4.68 3.59 -1.81
N ILE A 33 -4.12 2.97 -2.85
CA ILE A 33 -3.87 3.64 -4.12
C ILE A 33 -5.19 4.05 -4.78
N ALA A 34 -6.19 3.16 -4.81
CA ALA A 34 -7.51 3.44 -5.38
C ALA A 34 -8.23 4.59 -4.65
N TYR A 35 -8.09 4.69 -3.32
CA TYR A 35 -8.67 5.78 -2.54
C TYR A 35 -8.06 7.14 -2.88
N HIS A 36 -6.75 7.20 -3.12
CA HIS A 36 -6.04 8.46 -3.39
C HIS A 36 -6.07 8.90 -4.86
N PHE A 37 -5.97 7.97 -5.80
CA PHE A 37 -5.89 8.29 -7.23
C PHE A 37 -7.16 7.94 -8.00
N HIS A 38 -8.14 7.30 -7.37
CA HIS A 38 -9.39 6.84 -7.99
C HIS A 38 -9.18 5.94 -9.22
N TRP A 39 -8.03 5.28 -9.32
CA TRP A 39 -7.76 4.29 -10.36
C TRP A 39 -8.57 3.02 -10.15
N SER A 40 -8.84 2.30 -11.24
CA SER A 40 -9.55 1.03 -11.15
C SER A 40 -8.68 0.00 -10.42
N GLN A 41 -9.33 -0.86 -9.62
CA GLN A 41 -8.65 -1.95 -8.93
C GLN A 41 -7.83 -2.82 -9.89
N ASN A 42 -8.37 -3.08 -11.09
CA ASN A 42 -7.73 -3.89 -12.11
C ASN A 42 -6.43 -3.26 -12.62
N ASP A 43 -6.42 -1.94 -12.84
CA ASP A 43 -5.22 -1.23 -13.30
C ASP A 43 -4.10 -1.30 -12.25
N ILE A 44 -4.45 -1.18 -10.97
CA ILE A 44 -3.49 -1.22 -9.86
C ILE A 44 -2.98 -2.66 -9.64
N LEU A 45 -3.85 -3.66 -9.79
CA LEU A 45 -3.46 -5.07 -9.73
C LEU A 45 -2.49 -5.46 -10.85
N ASN A 46 -2.65 -4.87 -12.04
CA ASN A 46 -1.77 -5.06 -13.19
C ASN A 46 -0.39 -4.40 -13.02
N LEU A 47 -0.21 -3.49 -12.06
CA LEU A 47 1.10 -2.89 -11.78
C LEU A 47 2.06 -3.91 -11.16
N GLU A 48 3.35 -3.78 -11.46
CA GLU A 48 4.37 -4.52 -10.75
C GLU A 48 4.34 -4.21 -9.25
N HIS A 49 4.68 -5.20 -8.43
CA HIS A 49 4.67 -5.07 -6.98
C HIS A 49 5.54 -3.89 -6.49
N LYS A 50 6.73 -3.71 -7.08
CA LYS A 50 7.63 -2.58 -6.77
C LYS A 50 7.01 -1.22 -7.11
N THR A 51 6.23 -1.17 -8.19
CA THR A 51 5.56 0.06 -8.64
C THR A 51 4.44 0.44 -7.68
N ARG A 52 3.62 -0.51 -7.20
CA ARG A 52 2.63 -0.25 -6.14
C ARG A 52 3.27 0.29 -4.86
N GLN A 53 4.34 -0.36 -4.41
CA GLN A 53 5.09 0.08 -3.23
C GLN A 53 5.65 1.51 -3.37
N ARG A 54 6.12 1.86 -4.57
CA ARG A 54 6.55 3.24 -4.87
C ARG A 54 5.39 4.22 -4.77
N TRP A 55 4.23 3.91 -5.34
CA TRP A 55 3.04 4.77 -5.27
C TRP A 55 2.58 5.01 -3.84
N VAL A 56 2.51 3.96 -3.03
CA VAL A 56 2.21 4.06 -1.59
C VAL A 56 3.18 5.03 -0.89
N THR A 57 4.48 4.92 -1.20
CA THR A 57 5.53 5.79 -0.63
C THR A 57 5.35 7.24 -1.05
N GLU A 58 5.06 7.51 -2.33
CA GLU A 58 4.85 8.87 -2.82
C GLU A 58 3.58 9.51 -2.26
N ILE A 59 2.49 8.74 -2.11
CA ILE A 59 1.27 9.21 -1.43
C ILE A 59 1.59 9.63 0.01
N ASN A 60 2.34 8.82 0.75
CA ASN A 60 2.73 9.15 2.13
C ASN A 60 3.56 10.44 2.18
N LYS A 61 4.53 10.63 1.27
CA LYS A 61 5.31 11.88 1.19
C LYS A 61 4.45 13.11 0.90
N ILE A 62 3.42 12.97 0.06
CA ILE A 62 2.49 14.07 -0.24
C ILE A 62 1.67 14.40 1.01
N ASN A 63 1.14 13.38 1.68
CA ASN A 63 0.37 13.55 2.92
C ASN A 63 1.20 14.18 4.04
N GLU A 64 2.48 13.81 4.17
CA GLU A 64 3.42 14.41 5.14
C GLU A 64 3.73 15.89 4.89
N LYS A 65 3.66 16.36 3.63
CA LYS A 65 3.88 17.78 3.29
C LYS A 65 2.65 18.65 3.46
N LEU A 66 1.47 18.05 3.47
CA LEU A 66 0.19 18.76 3.63
C LEU A 66 -0.18 18.97 5.10
N LEU A 67 0.48 18.25 6.02
CA LEU A 67 0.35 18.38 7.47
C LEU A 67 1.46 19.28 8.04
#